data_AF-M0AXY0-F1
#
_entry.id   AF-M0AXY0-F1
#
_cell.length_a   1.000
_cell.length_b   1.000
_cell.length_c   1.000
_cell.angle_alpha   90.00
_cell.angle_beta   90.00
_cell.angle_gamma   90.00
#
_symmetry.space_group_name_H-M   'P 1'
#
loop_
_entity.id
_entity.type
_entity.pdbx_description
1 polymer ?
#
loop_
_entity_poly.entity_id
_entity_poly.type
_entity_poly.pdbx_seq_one_letter_code
_entity_poly.pdbx_strand_id
1 'polypeptide(L)'
;MNTDIDRDRGVLSPADRAYLLGEREMSHDQSKRNAEARIRRRIRAAVLDFDLFLHTLAEKDRRQVFEGVATDGALRDGLRAMLAFAYLGLEESGATFETVLEPAVRSSEEYLAAESGERVSVDVSFDIETTVESSLAGVVSRLEAGEPVTPRELFTVVMQGDHDPTSHDRIVVADADGRDGSGGLLERLAGYLEGDLRYVTDSRAVVDLETADESADRAAGEGSADGRNGDEHVAGDTEATPPEE
;
A
#
# COMPACT_ATOMS: atom_id res chain seq x y z
N MET A 1 -5.60 2.45 5.21
CA MET A 1 -6.07 3.02 3.92
C MET A 1 -7.56 2.78 3.83
N ASN A 2 -8.37 3.78 3.46
CA ASN A 2 -9.81 3.61 3.27
C ASN A 2 -10.07 3.15 1.82
N THR A 3 -10.70 1.97 1.66
CA THR A 3 -11.00 1.33 0.37
C THR A 3 -12.51 1.22 0.10
N ASP A 4 -13.35 1.86 0.90
CA ASP A 4 -14.81 1.84 0.72
C ASP A 4 -15.20 2.73 -0.48
N ILE A 5 -15.68 2.07 -1.55
CA ILE A 5 -16.15 2.73 -2.77
C ILE A 5 -17.59 3.25 -2.65
N ASP A 6 -18.43 2.58 -1.86
CA ASP A 6 -19.89 2.73 -1.81
C ASP A 6 -20.36 3.83 -0.86
N ARG A 7 -19.51 4.26 0.08
CA ARG A 7 -19.77 5.43 0.94
C ARG A 7 -20.20 6.67 0.16
N ASP A 8 -20.93 7.56 0.83
CA ASP A 8 -21.43 8.80 0.26
C ASP A 8 -20.40 9.61 -0.52
N ARG A 9 -20.87 10.30 -1.57
CA ARG A 9 -20.03 11.07 -2.47
C ARG A 9 -19.42 12.27 -1.74
N GLY A 10 -18.09 12.25 -1.60
CA GLY A 10 -17.29 13.41 -1.26
C GLY A 10 -16.67 14.06 -2.50
N VAL A 11 -15.40 14.45 -2.40
CA VAL A 11 -14.57 14.94 -3.52
C VAL A 11 -14.60 13.96 -4.71
N LEU A 12 -14.47 12.66 -4.42
CA LEU A 12 -14.53 11.57 -5.38
C LEU A 12 -15.92 10.95 -5.43
N SER A 13 -16.40 10.62 -6.64
CA SER A 13 -17.55 9.71 -6.82
C SER A 13 -17.12 8.25 -6.66
N PRO A 14 -18.03 7.30 -6.36
CA PRO A 14 -17.72 5.86 -6.29
C PRO A 14 -16.91 5.36 -7.51
N ALA A 15 -17.30 5.76 -8.72
CA ALA A 15 -16.59 5.41 -9.95
C ALA A 15 -15.16 6.01 -10.09
N ASP A 16 -14.83 7.10 -9.37
CA ASP A 16 -13.45 7.60 -9.29
C ASP A 16 -12.65 6.79 -8.26
N ARG A 17 -13.27 6.33 -7.16
CA ARG A 17 -12.62 5.48 -6.15
C ARG A 17 -12.28 4.11 -6.72
N ALA A 18 -13.25 3.42 -7.34
CA ALA A 18 -13.04 2.14 -8.00
C ALA A 18 -11.95 2.23 -9.10
N TYR A 19 -11.85 3.37 -9.80
CA TYR A 19 -10.77 3.61 -10.75
C TYR A 19 -9.39 3.74 -10.07
N LEU A 20 -9.29 4.48 -8.96
CA LEU A 20 -8.03 4.64 -8.21
C LEU A 20 -7.60 3.37 -7.46
N LEU A 21 -8.54 2.50 -7.08
CA LEU A 21 -8.28 1.21 -6.45
C LEU A 21 -7.98 0.08 -7.46
N GLY A 22 -8.06 0.36 -8.76
CA GLY A 22 -7.88 -0.66 -9.82
C GLY A 22 -9.10 -1.55 -10.08
N GLU A 23 -10.12 -1.52 -9.21
CA GLU A 23 -11.39 -2.25 -9.35
C GLU A 23 -12.18 -1.88 -10.63
N ARG A 24 -11.85 -0.75 -11.26
CA ARG A 24 -12.40 -0.33 -12.56
C ARG A 24 -11.30 0.02 -13.55
N GLU A 25 -10.98 -0.93 -14.41
CA GLU A 25 -10.15 -0.68 -15.59
C GLU A 25 -10.84 0.24 -16.62
N MET A 26 -10.02 0.91 -17.44
CA MET A 26 -10.48 1.71 -18.57
C MET A 26 -9.80 1.24 -19.85
N SER A 27 -10.58 0.66 -20.76
CA SER A 27 -10.11 0.02 -22.00
C SER A 27 -9.42 0.94 -23.02
N HIS A 28 -9.35 2.26 -22.76
CA HIS A 28 -8.78 3.25 -23.66
C HIS A 28 -7.99 4.31 -22.86
N ASP A 29 -6.75 4.58 -23.29
CA ASP A 29 -5.86 5.59 -22.70
C ASP A 29 -6.50 6.98 -22.60
N GLN A 30 -7.31 7.37 -23.59
CA GLN A 30 -8.00 8.66 -23.55
C GLN A 30 -9.02 8.71 -22.41
N SER A 31 -9.71 7.60 -22.13
CA SER A 31 -10.62 7.50 -20.98
C SER A 31 -9.84 7.58 -19.66
N LYS A 32 -8.70 6.90 -19.57
CA LYS A 32 -7.78 6.94 -18.42
C LYS A 32 -7.34 8.38 -18.11
N ARG A 33 -6.75 9.07 -19.10
CA ARG A 33 -6.32 10.48 -19.00
C ARG A 33 -7.49 11.42 -18.64
N ASN A 34 -8.66 11.20 -19.21
CA ASN A 34 -9.87 11.98 -18.90
C ASN A 34 -10.34 11.77 -17.45
N ALA A 35 -10.18 10.56 -16.89
CA ALA A 35 -10.51 10.26 -15.50
C ALA A 35 -9.53 10.93 -14.53
N GLU A 36 -8.23 10.75 -14.73
CA GLU A 36 -7.18 11.39 -13.93
C GLU A 36 -7.31 12.92 -13.94
N ALA A 37 -7.51 13.53 -15.11
CA ALA A 37 -7.68 14.98 -15.24
C ALA A 37 -8.97 15.47 -14.55
N ARG A 38 -10.04 14.67 -14.55
CA ARG A 38 -11.28 14.97 -13.79
C ARG A 38 -11.04 14.89 -12.29
N ILE A 39 -10.33 13.86 -11.82
CA ILE A 39 -9.99 13.65 -10.41
C ILE A 39 -9.13 14.81 -9.90
N ARG A 40 -8.04 15.16 -10.59
CA ARG A 40 -7.18 16.31 -10.23
C ARG A 40 -7.97 17.63 -10.15
N ARG A 41 -8.89 17.88 -11.10
CA ARG A 41 -9.76 19.07 -11.05
C ARG A 41 -10.72 19.06 -9.86
N ARG A 42 -11.30 17.91 -9.50
CA ARG A 42 -12.18 17.76 -8.33
C ARG A 42 -11.43 17.99 -7.02
N ILE A 43 -10.24 17.43 -6.87
CA ILE A 43 -9.38 17.64 -5.70
C ILE A 43 -9.04 19.12 -5.57
N ARG A 44 -8.56 19.77 -6.64
CA ARG A 44 -8.24 21.21 -6.62
C ARG A 44 -9.46 22.09 -6.28
N ALA A 45 -10.64 21.78 -6.80
CA ALA A 45 -11.86 22.51 -6.47
C ALA A 45 -12.22 22.36 -4.98
N ALA A 46 -12.22 21.12 -4.46
CA ALA A 46 -12.53 20.85 -3.06
C ALA A 46 -11.53 21.47 -2.08
N VAL A 47 -10.25 21.60 -2.46
CA VAL A 47 -9.25 22.34 -1.66
C VAL A 47 -9.61 23.83 -1.57
N LEU A 48 -10.09 24.44 -2.66
CA LEU A 48 -10.53 25.84 -2.66
C LEU A 48 -11.83 26.04 -1.87
N ASP A 49 -12.71 25.04 -1.82
CA ASP A 49 -13.96 25.12 -1.05
C ASP A 49 -13.73 25.25 0.48
N PHE A 50 -12.55 24.85 1.01
CA PHE A 50 -12.24 25.02 2.44
C PHE A 50 -12.13 26.49 2.88
N ASP A 51 -11.69 27.39 2.00
CA ASP A 51 -11.70 28.85 2.25
C ASP A 51 -13.14 29.34 2.50
N LEU A 52 -14.06 28.93 1.62
CA LEU A 52 -15.48 29.20 1.76
C LEU A 52 -16.05 28.59 3.05
N PHE A 53 -15.71 27.35 3.38
CA PHE A 53 -16.18 26.69 4.61
C PHE A 53 -15.67 27.40 5.87
N LEU A 54 -14.41 27.81 5.92
CA LEU A 54 -13.81 28.51 7.06
C LEU A 54 -14.55 29.83 7.34
N HIS A 55 -14.90 30.57 6.28
CA HIS A 55 -15.53 31.89 6.39
C HIS A 55 -17.06 31.88 6.46
N THR A 56 -17.74 30.81 6.04
CA THR A 56 -19.22 30.78 5.94
C THR A 56 -19.93 29.66 6.70
N LEU A 57 -19.24 28.55 7.02
CA LEU A 57 -19.84 27.45 7.76
C LEU A 57 -19.86 27.78 9.26
N ALA A 58 -21.04 27.73 9.88
CA ALA A 58 -21.20 28.09 11.28
C ALA A 58 -20.46 27.11 12.20
N GLU A 59 -19.98 27.62 13.34
CA GLU A 59 -19.13 26.89 14.29
C GLU A 59 -19.76 25.58 14.80
N LYS A 60 -21.08 25.55 15.00
CA LYS A 60 -21.84 24.33 15.32
C LYS A 60 -21.76 23.25 14.23
N ASP A 61 -21.76 23.64 12.96
CA ASP A 61 -21.80 22.75 11.80
C ASP A 61 -20.39 22.26 11.49
N ARG A 62 -19.37 23.14 11.66
CA ARG A 62 -17.95 22.74 11.71
C ARG A 62 -17.73 21.67 12.79
N ARG A 63 -18.26 21.86 14.00
CA ARG A 63 -18.18 20.87 15.09
C ARG A 63 -18.81 19.52 14.72
N GLN A 64 -19.91 19.48 13.98
CA GLN A 64 -20.52 18.22 13.51
C GLN A 64 -19.65 17.48 12.48
N VAL A 65 -18.94 18.19 11.60
CA VAL A 65 -18.00 17.57 10.63
C VAL A 65 -16.84 16.85 11.33
N PHE A 66 -16.41 17.35 12.50
CA PHE A 66 -15.35 16.75 13.32
C PHE A 66 -15.89 15.96 14.52
N GLU A 67 -17.19 15.69 14.59
CA GLU A 67 -17.78 14.86 15.64
C GLU A 67 -17.26 13.42 15.53
N GLY A 68 -16.95 12.80 16.67
CA GLY A 68 -16.47 11.42 16.69
C GLY A 68 -15.01 11.20 16.26
N VAL A 69 -14.21 12.21 15.87
CA VAL A 69 -12.78 12.05 15.49
C VAL A 69 -11.94 11.29 16.55
N ALA A 70 -12.30 11.41 17.83
CA ALA A 70 -11.65 10.70 18.94
C ALA A 70 -11.98 9.18 19.00
N THR A 71 -13.05 8.73 18.35
CA THR A 71 -13.53 7.33 18.36
C THR A 71 -13.54 6.68 16.98
N ASP A 72 -13.76 7.45 15.91
CA ASP A 72 -13.73 7.01 14.52
C ASP A 72 -12.28 7.03 13.99
N GLY A 73 -11.69 5.83 13.89
CA GLY A 73 -10.35 5.64 13.32
C GLY A 73 -10.29 5.94 11.82
N ALA A 74 -11.36 5.70 11.06
CA ALA A 74 -11.37 5.93 9.62
C ALA A 74 -11.43 7.42 9.27
N LEU A 75 -12.18 8.22 10.05
CA LEU A 75 -12.17 9.68 9.95
C LEU A 75 -10.79 10.25 10.32
N ARG A 76 -10.18 9.75 11.41
CA ARG A 76 -8.83 10.18 11.84
C ARG A 76 -7.75 9.85 10.82
N ASP A 77 -7.77 8.64 10.26
CA ASP A 77 -6.87 8.24 9.18
C ASP A 77 -7.10 9.08 7.91
N GLY A 78 -8.36 9.46 7.62
CA GLY A 78 -8.70 10.40 6.55
C GLY A 78 -8.07 11.78 6.75
N LEU A 79 -8.14 12.33 7.97
CA LEU A 79 -7.52 13.61 8.32
C LEU A 79 -5.98 13.55 8.24
N ARG A 80 -5.37 12.46 8.74
CA ARG A 80 -3.92 12.23 8.59
C ARG A 80 -3.51 12.14 7.11
N ALA A 81 -4.28 11.40 6.30
CA ALA A 81 -4.02 11.27 4.87
C ALA A 81 -4.18 12.60 4.11
N MET A 82 -5.13 13.46 4.52
CA MET A 82 -5.29 14.80 3.97
C MET A 82 -4.05 15.69 4.22
N LEU A 83 -3.53 15.68 5.46
CA LEU A 83 -2.32 16.43 5.81
C LEU A 83 -1.09 15.88 5.09
N ALA A 84 -0.92 14.56 5.03
CA ALA A 84 0.19 13.92 4.30
C ALA A 84 0.13 14.20 2.79
N PHE A 85 -1.07 14.20 2.18
CA PHE A 85 -1.26 14.56 0.79
C PHE A 85 -0.91 16.03 0.51
N ALA A 86 -1.28 16.94 1.41
CA ALA A 86 -0.92 18.36 1.31
C ALA A 86 0.61 18.57 1.46
N TYR A 87 1.25 17.89 2.42
CA TYR A 87 2.69 17.90 2.62
C TYR A 87 3.44 17.46 1.35
N LEU A 88 3.18 16.24 0.87
CA LEU A 88 3.82 15.70 -0.32
C LEU A 88 3.58 16.57 -1.56
N GLY A 89 2.34 17.02 -1.78
CA GLY A 89 2.00 17.84 -2.94
C GLY A 89 2.62 19.24 -2.93
N LEU A 90 2.95 19.79 -1.76
CA LEU A 90 3.68 21.05 -1.63
C LEU A 90 5.16 20.83 -1.94
N GLU A 91 5.80 19.85 -1.28
CA GLU A 91 7.21 19.50 -1.52
C GLU A 91 7.49 19.16 -2.99
N GLU A 92 6.65 18.32 -3.61
CA GLU A 92 6.69 17.98 -5.05
C GLU A 92 6.54 19.20 -5.97
N SER A 93 5.89 20.27 -5.50
CA SER A 93 5.72 21.52 -6.24
C SER A 93 6.85 22.54 -6.03
N GLY A 94 7.78 22.26 -5.10
CA GLY A 94 8.83 23.20 -4.69
C GLY A 94 8.36 24.31 -3.74
N ALA A 95 7.20 24.14 -3.09
CA ALA A 95 6.73 24.97 -1.99
C ALA A 95 6.92 24.21 -0.67
N THR A 96 7.30 24.90 0.41
CA THR A 96 7.52 24.23 1.70
C THR A 96 6.23 24.20 2.54
N PHE A 97 5.99 23.10 3.25
CA PHE A 97 4.76 22.90 4.02
C PHE A 97 4.51 23.99 5.07
N GLU A 98 5.56 24.50 5.70
CA GLU A 98 5.54 25.54 6.73
C GLU A 98 4.89 26.83 6.23
N THR A 99 5.11 27.21 4.97
CA THR A 99 4.53 28.42 4.37
C THR A 99 3.01 28.38 4.26
N VAL A 100 2.41 27.19 4.37
CA VAL A 100 0.94 27.00 4.43
C VAL A 100 0.49 26.71 5.87
N LEU A 101 1.27 25.93 6.63
CA LEU A 101 0.92 25.56 8.01
C LEU A 101 0.95 26.74 8.97
N GLU A 102 2.03 27.53 9.00
CA GLU A 102 2.17 28.62 9.99
C GLU A 102 1.05 29.68 9.86
N PRO A 103 0.69 30.18 8.66
CA PRO A 103 -0.40 31.14 8.54
C PRO A 103 -1.75 30.54 8.90
N ALA A 104 -1.99 29.26 8.58
CA ALA A 104 -3.23 28.56 8.91
C ALA A 104 -3.41 28.38 10.43
N VAL A 105 -2.36 27.97 11.15
CA VAL A 105 -2.38 27.85 12.61
C VAL A 105 -2.50 29.22 13.27
N ARG A 106 -1.68 30.20 12.85
CA ARG A 106 -1.71 31.57 13.41
C ARG A 106 -3.10 32.21 13.29
N SER A 107 -3.69 32.20 12.09
CA SER A 107 -5.03 32.77 11.87
C SER A 107 -6.14 32.02 12.61
N SER A 108 -5.98 30.70 12.84
CA SER A 108 -6.93 29.91 13.64
C SER A 108 -6.87 30.27 15.13
N GLU A 109 -5.68 30.39 15.71
CA GLU A 109 -5.49 30.80 17.11
C GLU A 109 -5.95 32.25 17.34
N GLU A 110 -5.65 33.17 16.42
CA GLU A 110 -6.17 34.54 16.44
C GLU A 110 -7.70 34.59 16.38
N TYR A 111 -8.33 33.72 15.56
CA TYR A 111 -9.79 33.60 15.49
C TYR A 111 -10.40 33.04 16.80
N LEU A 112 -9.81 32.02 17.41
CA LEU A 112 -10.25 31.46 18.70
C LEU A 112 -10.12 32.48 19.84
N ALA A 113 -9.04 33.26 19.86
CA ALA A 113 -8.86 34.36 20.80
C ALA A 113 -9.91 35.47 20.58
N ALA A 114 -10.25 35.80 19.33
CA ALA A 114 -11.27 36.80 19.03
C ALA A 114 -12.68 36.37 19.51
N GLU A 115 -13.05 35.09 19.36
CA GLU A 115 -14.32 34.53 19.87
C GLU A 115 -14.39 34.54 21.41
N SER A 116 -13.25 34.43 22.11
CA SER A 116 -13.17 34.57 23.58
C SER A 116 -13.02 36.03 24.06
N GLY A 117 -12.86 36.99 23.15
CA GLY A 117 -12.64 38.42 23.46
C GLY A 117 -11.22 38.77 23.89
N GLU A 118 -10.27 37.88 23.65
CA GLU A 118 -8.86 37.98 24.03
C GLU A 118 -7.98 38.48 22.87
N ARG A 119 -6.70 38.72 23.15
CA ARG A 119 -5.67 38.98 22.12
C ARG A 119 -4.44 38.17 22.46
N VAL A 120 -3.96 37.42 21.47
CA VAL A 120 -2.84 36.48 21.58
C VAL A 120 -1.65 36.94 20.73
N SER A 121 -0.47 36.46 21.07
CA SER A 121 0.71 36.42 20.19
C SER A 121 0.93 34.96 19.84
N VAL A 122 1.06 34.64 18.55
CA VAL A 122 1.11 33.25 18.08
C VAL A 122 2.41 32.97 17.35
N ASP A 123 3.30 32.31 18.07
CA ASP A 123 4.55 31.74 17.57
C ASP A 123 4.31 30.26 17.23
N VAL A 124 4.62 29.88 15.98
CA VAL A 124 4.45 28.51 15.48
C VAL A 124 5.85 27.99 15.13
N SER A 125 6.22 26.83 15.67
CA SER A 125 7.46 26.13 15.35
C SER A 125 7.13 24.74 14.80
N PHE A 126 7.68 24.41 13.64
CA PHE A 126 7.49 23.11 13.00
C PHE A 126 8.84 22.61 12.50
N ASP A 127 9.43 21.68 13.26
CA ASP A 127 10.76 21.15 13.03
C ASP A 127 10.66 19.66 12.67
N ILE A 128 11.17 19.28 11.49
CA ILE A 128 11.26 17.88 11.05
C ILE A 128 12.72 17.45 11.02
N GLU A 129 13.08 16.51 11.89
CA GLU A 129 14.37 15.82 11.87
C GLU A 129 14.26 14.49 11.12
N THR A 130 14.68 14.46 9.85
CA THR A 130 14.74 13.23 9.05
C THR A 130 16.11 12.57 9.18
N THR A 131 16.16 11.41 9.84
CA THR A 131 17.36 10.55 9.86
C THR A 131 17.23 9.44 8.81
N VAL A 132 18.23 9.28 7.95
CA VAL A 132 18.32 8.14 7.03
C VAL A 132 18.93 6.97 7.78
N GLU A 133 18.09 6.05 8.28
CA GLU A 133 18.54 4.89 9.06
C GLU A 133 19.30 3.87 8.20
N SER A 134 18.87 3.69 6.93
CA SER A 134 19.60 2.91 5.94
C SER A 134 19.36 3.45 4.52
N SER A 135 20.41 3.45 3.69
CA SER A 135 20.27 3.70 2.25
C SER A 135 19.95 2.39 1.53
N LEU A 136 19.29 2.43 0.35
CA LEU A 136 19.01 1.21 -0.43
C LEU A 136 20.28 0.37 -0.63
N ALA A 137 21.39 1.00 -1.02
CA ALA A 137 22.68 0.32 -1.17
C ALA A 137 23.14 -0.37 0.12
N GLY A 138 22.94 0.24 1.28
CA GLY A 138 23.25 -0.36 2.59
C GLY A 138 22.27 -1.44 3.04
N VAL A 139 21.06 -1.50 2.48
CA VAL A 139 20.14 -2.64 2.64
C VAL A 139 20.57 -3.79 1.73
N VAL A 140 20.87 -3.51 0.46
CA VAL A 140 21.33 -4.51 -0.52
C VAL A 140 22.62 -5.17 -0.05
N SER A 141 23.64 -4.41 0.37
CA SER A 141 24.88 -5.00 0.90
C SER A 141 24.68 -5.84 2.17
N ARG A 142 23.62 -5.59 2.96
CA ARG A 142 23.25 -6.47 4.08
C ARG A 142 22.57 -7.75 3.60
N LEU A 143 21.68 -7.68 2.61
CA LEU A 143 21.12 -8.88 1.98
C LEU A 143 22.22 -9.77 1.39
N GLU A 144 23.14 -9.20 0.61
CA GLU A 144 24.32 -9.89 0.06
C GLU A 144 25.23 -10.52 1.13
N ALA A 145 25.32 -9.91 2.31
CA ALA A 145 26.07 -10.44 3.46
C ALA A 145 25.28 -11.47 4.30
N GLY A 146 24.01 -11.74 3.98
CA GLY A 146 23.12 -12.56 4.80
C GLY A 146 22.76 -11.93 6.17
N GLU A 147 22.95 -10.62 6.31
CA GLU A 147 22.63 -9.87 7.51
C GLU A 147 21.13 -9.54 7.60
N PRO A 148 20.56 -9.37 8.81
CA PRO A 148 19.14 -9.08 8.96
C PRO A 148 18.73 -7.71 8.40
N VAL A 149 17.59 -7.69 7.72
CA VAL A 149 16.88 -6.49 7.28
C VAL A 149 15.50 -6.39 7.94
N THR A 150 14.89 -5.21 7.98
CA THR A 150 13.49 -5.06 8.44
C THR A 150 12.49 -5.35 7.31
N PRO A 151 11.20 -5.61 7.61
CA PRO A 151 10.17 -5.74 6.58
C PRO A 151 10.03 -4.50 5.67
N ARG A 152 10.31 -3.30 6.19
CA ARG A 152 10.29 -2.04 5.40
C ARG A 152 11.48 -1.92 4.46
N GLU A 153 12.65 -2.33 4.93
CA GLU A 153 13.87 -2.37 4.13
C GLU A 153 13.71 -3.35 2.96
N LEU A 154 13.21 -4.56 3.24
CA LEU A 154 12.90 -5.56 2.20
C LEU A 154 11.84 -5.06 1.20
N PHE A 155 10.76 -4.42 1.68
CA PHE A 155 9.75 -3.79 0.81
C PHE A 155 10.36 -2.71 -0.09
N THR A 156 11.30 -1.91 0.41
CA THR A 156 11.96 -0.86 -0.37
C THR A 156 12.83 -1.43 -1.48
N VAL A 157 13.54 -2.54 -1.23
CA VAL A 157 14.30 -3.26 -2.27
C VAL A 157 13.36 -3.80 -3.36
N VAL A 158 12.29 -4.51 -2.96
CA VAL A 158 11.26 -5.03 -3.88
C VAL A 158 10.66 -3.94 -4.76
N MET A 159 10.30 -2.79 -4.17
CA MET A 159 9.57 -1.74 -4.88
C MET A 159 10.44 -0.91 -5.83
N GLN A 160 11.75 -0.81 -5.61
CA GLN A 160 12.64 -0.08 -6.52
C GLN A 160 13.12 -0.95 -7.70
N GLY A 161 13.23 -2.27 -7.53
CA GLY A 161 13.50 -3.21 -8.62
C GLY A 161 14.95 -3.19 -9.16
N ASP A 162 15.82 -2.35 -8.62
CA ASP A 162 17.26 -2.29 -8.97
C ASP A 162 18.06 -3.49 -8.43
N HIS A 163 17.51 -4.23 -7.45
CA HIS A 163 18.06 -5.47 -6.93
C HIS A 163 16.94 -6.50 -6.78
N ASP A 164 17.17 -7.72 -7.29
CA ASP A 164 16.22 -8.83 -7.20
C ASP A 164 16.41 -9.60 -5.88
N PRO A 165 15.46 -9.56 -4.92
CA PRO A 165 15.59 -10.29 -3.67
C PRO A 165 15.49 -11.81 -3.84
N THR A 166 14.89 -12.30 -4.93
CA THR A 166 14.74 -13.75 -5.20
C THR A 166 16.07 -14.41 -5.60
N SER A 167 17.12 -13.60 -5.86
CA SER A 167 18.49 -14.09 -6.08
C SER A 167 19.18 -14.63 -4.82
N HIS A 168 18.56 -14.50 -3.64
CA HIS A 168 19.08 -15.03 -2.37
C HIS A 168 18.28 -16.25 -1.93
N ASP A 169 18.93 -17.39 -1.64
CA ASP A 169 18.27 -18.61 -1.13
C ASP A 169 17.50 -18.37 0.19
N ARG A 170 17.92 -17.34 0.95
CA ARG A 170 17.43 -17.10 2.32
C ARG A 170 17.58 -15.64 2.74
N ILE A 171 16.47 -15.02 3.12
CA ILE A 171 16.43 -13.66 3.67
C ILE A 171 16.11 -13.71 5.17
N VAL A 172 16.99 -13.12 5.99
CA VAL A 172 16.77 -13.01 7.44
C VAL A 172 16.11 -11.68 7.77
N VAL A 173 14.99 -11.72 8.50
CA VAL A 173 14.18 -10.53 8.82
C VAL A 173 14.17 -10.27 10.33
N ALA A 174 14.49 -9.04 10.73
CA ALA A 174 14.40 -8.55 12.10
C ALA A 174 13.15 -7.66 12.30
N ASP A 175 12.71 -7.50 13.56
CA ASP A 175 11.43 -6.84 13.95
C ASP A 175 10.20 -7.46 13.26
N ALA A 176 10.17 -8.80 13.22
CA ALA A 176 9.13 -9.55 12.53
C ALA A 176 7.75 -9.49 13.22
N ASP A 177 7.67 -9.16 14.51
CA ASP A 177 6.40 -8.95 15.24
C ASP A 177 5.74 -7.59 14.94
N GLY A 178 6.38 -6.75 14.12
CA GLY A 178 5.78 -5.55 13.57
C GLY A 178 5.45 -4.50 14.62
N ARG A 179 6.32 -4.34 15.64
CA ARG A 179 6.23 -3.27 16.65
C ARG A 179 6.21 -1.88 16.00
N ASP A 180 6.85 -1.79 14.84
CA ASP A 180 6.84 -0.67 13.92
C ASP A 180 5.48 -0.39 13.22
N GLY A 181 4.45 -1.23 13.41
CA GLY A 181 3.14 -1.09 12.76
C GLY A 181 3.01 -1.79 11.41
N SER A 182 3.94 -2.69 11.07
CA SER A 182 4.01 -3.41 9.79
C SER A 182 3.19 -4.72 9.76
N GLY A 183 2.13 -4.84 10.56
CA GLY A 183 1.34 -6.07 10.68
C GLY A 183 0.76 -6.55 9.35
N GLY A 184 1.10 -7.76 8.92
CA GLY A 184 0.70 -8.33 7.63
C GLY A 184 1.53 -7.89 6.42
N LEU A 185 2.57 -7.06 6.60
CA LEU A 185 3.48 -6.68 5.51
C LEU A 185 4.44 -7.82 5.14
N LEU A 186 4.99 -8.50 6.15
CA LEU A 186 5.99 -9.55 5.95
C LEU A 186 5.39 -10.78 5.27
N GLU A 187 4.18 -11.17 5.64
CA GLU A 187 3.41 -12.25 4.99
C GLU A 187 3.15 -11.95 3.50
N ARG A 188 2.84 -10.68 3.17
CA ARG A 188 2.64 -10.25 1.78
C ARG A 188 3.94 -10.22 0.99
N LEU A 189 5.05 -9.83 1.61
CA LEU A 189 6.37 -9.86 0.99
C LEU A 189 6.83 -11.29 0.70
N ALA A 190 6.68 -12.19 1.67
CA ALA A 190 6.99 -13.61 1.47
C ALA A 190 6.15 -14.21 0.32
N GLY A 191 4.83 -13.95 0.31
CA GLY A 191 3.95 -14.40 -0.78
C GLY A 191 4.25 -13.74 -2.14
N TYR A 192 4.76 -12.51 -2.17
CA TYR A 192 5.21 -11.85 -3.42
C TYR A 192 6.53 -12.42 -3.94
N LEU A 193 7.44 -12.81 -3.05
CA LEU A 193 8.73 -13.42 -3.38
C LEU A 193 8.63 -14.94 -3.61
N GLU A 194 7.42 -15.53 -3.56
CA GLU A 194 7.17 -16.97 -3.64
C GLU A 194 7.95 -17.78 -2.57
N GLY A 195 8.21 -17.17 -1.41
CA GLY A 195 9.06 -17.72 -0.35
C GLY A 195 8.32 -18.21 0.89
N ASP A 196 8.87 -19.24 1.52
CA ASP A 196 8.35 -19.83 2.76
C ASP A 196 8.76 -19.00 3.98
N LEU A 197 7.77 -18.34 4.60
CA LEU A 197 7.95 -17.55 5.81
C LEU A 197 7.92 -18.42 7.07
N ARG A 198 9.01 -18.41 7.83
CA ARG A 198 9.09 -18.97 9.18
C ARG A 198 9.48 -17.96 10.24
N TYR A 199 8.70 -17.90 11.32
CA TYR A 199 9.03 -17.15 12.52
C TYR A 199 9.99 -17.98 13.39
N VAL A 200 11.18 -17.44 13.68
CA VAL A 200 12.21 -18.07 14.52
C VAL A 200 12.06 -17.63 15.97
N THR A 201 11.68 -16.37 16.17
CA THR A 201 11.28 -15.74 17.44
C THR A 201 10.28 -14.63 17.11
N ASP A 202 9.55 -14.10 18.09
CA ASP A 202 8.64 -12.96 17.91
C ASP A 202 9.27 -11.84 17.06
N SER A 203 10.48 -11.38 17.42
CA SER A 203 11.18 -10.30 16.72
C SER A 203 12.09 -10.76 15.56
N ARG A 204 11.98 -12.00 15.07
CA ARG A 204 12.87 -12.51 13.99
C ARG A 204 12.25 -13.62 13.17
N ALA A 205 12.20 -13.41 11.85
CA ALA A 205 11.72 -14.37 10.88
C ALA A 205 12.79 -14.65 9.81
N VAL A 206 12.50 -15.63 8.97
CA VAL A 206 13.26 -15.96 7.77
C VAL A 206 12.28 -16.24 6.65
N VAL A 207 12.56 -15.71 5.46
CA VAL A 207 11.95 -16.15 4.21
C VAL A 207 12.98 -17.05 3.53
N ASP A 208 12.66 -18.33 3.37
CA ASP A 208 13.45 -19.24 2.53
C ASP A 208 12.87 -19.20 1.11
N LEU A 209 13.72 -19.15 0.10
CA LEU A 209 13.34 -18.97 -1.30
C LEU A 209 13.83 -20.20 -2.08
N GLU A 210 12.92 -20.97 -2.68
CA GLU A 210 13.32 -22.12 -3.48
C GLU A 210 14.08 -21.65 -4.73
N THR A 211 15.38 -21.94 -4.80
CA THR A 211 16.14 -21.75 -6.04
C THR A 211 15.53 -22.60 -7.14
N ALA A 212 15.29 -22.01 -8.32
CA ALA A 212 14.61 -22.65 -9.44
C ALA A 212 15.22 -23.99 -9.88
N ASP A 213 16.50 -24.27 -9.58
CA ASP A 213 17.18 -25.54 -9.85
C ASP A 213 16.57 -26.76 -9.11
N GLU A 214 16.02 -26.62 -7.90
CA GLU A 214 15.46 -27.78 -7.15
C GLU A 214 14.15 -28.30 -7.75
N SER A 215 13.42 -27.44 -8.46
CA SER A 215 12.14 -27.81 -9.10
C SER A 215 12.31 -28.84 -10.23
N ALA A 216 13.49 -28.86 -10.87
CA ALA A 216 13.82 -29.79 -11.95
C ALA A 216 14.12 -31.22 -11.43
N ASP A 217 14.76 -31.35 -10.27
CA ASP A 217 15.20 -32.65 -9.73
C ASP A 217 14.03 -33.44 -9.11
N ARG A 218 13.07 -32.74 -8.47
CA ARG A 218 11.82 -33.37 -8.00
C ARG A 218 10.99 -33.95 -9.15
N ALA A 219 10.96 -33.29 -10.31
CA ALA A 219 10.24 -33.77 -11.50
C ALA A 219 10.88 -35.01 -12.15
N ALA A 220 12.17 -35.26 -11.92
CA ALA A 220 12.88 -36.43 -12.43
C ALA A 220 12.71 -37.69 -11.54
N GLY A 221 12.32 -37.53 -10.27
CA GLY A 221 12.32 -38.59 -9.27
C GLY A 221 11.19 -39.62 -9.35
N GLU A 222 10.04 -39.29 -9.94
CA GLU A 222 8.84 -40.17 -9.94
C GLU A 222 8.82 -41.21 -11.10
N GLY A 223 9.91 -41.34 -11.85
CA GLY A 223 9.95 -42.02 -13.15
C GLY A 223 10.59 -43.43 -13.21
N SER A 224 10.62 -44.27 -12.16
CA SER A 224 11.11 -45.66 -12.29
C SER A 224 10.74 -46.67 -11.17
N ALA A 225 9.75 -47.54 -11.46
CA ALA A 225 9.65 -48.96 -11.07
C ALA A 225 8.42 -49.56 -11.81
N ASP A 226 8.55 -50.41 -12.83
CA ASP A 226 8.70 -51.89 -12.76
C ASP A 226 7.49 -52.60 -12.09
N GLY A 227 6.81 -53.63 -12.63
CA GLY A 227 6.88 -54.28 -13.95
C GLY A 227 6.16 -55.66 -13.98
N ARG A 228 5.49 -55.97 -15.10
CA ARG A 228 5.15 -57.33 -15.64
C ARG A 228 4.03 -58.25 -15.06
N ASN A 229 3.11 -58.60 -15.98
CA ASN A 229 2.68 -59.96 -16.43
C ASN A 229 1.44 -60.71 -15.89
N GLY A 230 0.75 -61.39 -16.83
CA GLY A 230 -0.34 -62.37 -16.68
C GLY A 230 -1.66 -61.88 -17.30
N ASP A 231 -2.16 -62.18 -18.51
CA ASP A 231 -2.10 -63.28 -19.51
C ASP A 231 -3.46 -64.05 -19.64
N GLU A 232 -3.74 -64.60 -20.83
CA GLU A 232 -4.93 -65.38 -21.30
C GLU A 232 -6.27 -64.59 -21.53
N HIS A 233 -6.80 -64.44 -22.77
CA HIS A 233 -7.60 -65.39 -23.61
C HIS A 233 -9.07 -65.58 -23.12
N VAL A 234 -10.16 -65.64 -23.94
CA VAL A 234 -10.30 -65.74 -25.42
C VAL A 234 -11.71 -65.33 -25.95
N ALA A 235 -11.77 -64.86 -27.21
CA ALA A 235 -12.84 -64.87 -28.25
C ALA A 235 -14.29 -64.33 -28.03
N GLY A 236 -14.83 -63.74 -29.13
CA GLY A 236 -16.27 -63.62 -29.40
C GLY A 236 -16.70 -62.34 -30.16
N ASP A 237 -16.75 -62.42 -31.50
CA ASP A 237 -17.84 -62.01 -32.44
C ASP A 237 -18.99 -61.10 -31.91
N THR A 238 -19.65 -60.17 -32.63
CA THR A 238 -19.63 -59.56 -33.99
C THR A 238 -20.54 -58.28 -33.95
N GLU A 239 -20.78 -57.39 -34.93
CA GLU A 239 -20.47 -57.28 -36.38
C GLU A 239 -20.48 -55.80 -36.89
N ALA A 240 -20.12 -55.61 -38.16
CA ALA A 240 -20.65 -54.65 -39.16
C ALA A 240 -20.85 -53.12 -38.89
N THR A 241 -19.88 -52.33 -39.40
CA THR A 241 -20.01 -51.32 -40.50
C THR A 241 -20.91 -50.04 -40.38
N PRO A 242 -20.45 -48.84 -40.85
CA PRO A 242 -21.08 -47.50 -40.67
C PRO A 242 -21.63 -46.96 -42.03
N PRO A 243 -21.58 -45.65 -42.43
CA PRO A 243 -21.47 -44.33 -41.75
C PRO A 243 -22.49 -43.26 -42.24
N GLU A 244 -22.32 -41.99 -41.79
CA GLU A 244 -22.83 -40.71 -42.40
C GLU A 244 -24.38 -40.52 -42.48
N GLU A 245 -24.97 -39.32 -42.42
CA GLU A 245 -24.48 -37.92 -42.38
C GLU A 245 -24.96 -37.15 -41.12
#